data_AF-A0A926FIB1-F1
#
_entry.id   AF-A0A926FIB1-F1
#
_cell.length_a   1.000
_cell.length_b   1.000
_cell.length_c   1.000
_cell.angle_alpha   90.00
_cell.angle_beta   90.00
_cell.angle_gamma   90.00
#
_symmetry.space_group_name_H-M   'P 1'
#
loop_
_entity.id
_entity.type
_entity.pdbx_description
1 polymer ?
#
loop_
_entity_poly.entity_id
_entity_poly.type
_entity_poly.pdbx_seq_one_letter_code
_entity_poly.pdbx_strand_id
1 'polypeptide(L)'
;MKKVVIILAGLAFSAAALAQLSKHKDWGKSPEAYFLTPGERQEWSQIQNDADAEKFIASYWAKRDPNPATANNEFRDEVNRRIAAADEQFKMRRQRGAESARGRMLVVLGAPSRFSQQRAQEA
;
A
#
# COMPACT_ATOMS: atom_id res chain seq x y z
N MET A 1 15.83 51.11 -39.06
CA MET A 1 15.99 49.72 -39.53
C MET A 1 15.98 48.79 -38.33
N LYS A 2 15.19 47.72 -38.41
CA LYS A 2 14.61 46.95 -37.30
C LYS A 2 15.68 46.24 -36.46
N LYS A 3 15.80 46.58 -35.16
CA LYS A 3 16.55 45.79 -34.18
C LYS A 3 15.65 44.65 -33.71
N VAL A 4 15.89 43.44 -34.21
CA VAL A 4 15.24 42.22 -33.72
C VAL A 4 15.94 41.84 -32.43
N VAL A 5 15.28 42.04 -31.29
CA VAL A 5 15.75 41.54 -30.00
C VAL A 5 15.17 40.14 -29.83
N ILE A 6 16.00 39.12 -30.04
CA ILE A 6 15.68 37.74 -29.69
C ILE A 6 15.81 37.65 -28.17
N ILE A 7 14.67 37.68 -27.48
CA ILE A 7 14.61 37.33 -26.07
C ILE A 7 14.70 35.81 -26.01
N LEU A 8 15.93 35.31 -25.82
CA LEU A 8 16.18 33.98 -25.30
C LEU A 8 15.66 33.95 -23.86
N ALA A 9 14.36 33.73 -23.71
CA ALA A 9 13.79 33.26 -22.45
C ALA A 9 14.29 31.83 -22.26
N GLY A 10 15.46 31.71 -21.62
CA GLY A 10 15.92 30.45 -21.07
C GLY A 10 14.83 29.96 -20.13
N LEU A 11 14.05 28.97 -20.59
CA LEU A 11 13.29 28.11 -19.71
C LEU A 11 14.32 27.33 -18.91
N ALA A 12 14.74 27.92 -17.78
CA ALA A 12 15.25 27.15 -16.67
C ALA A 12 14.13 26.20 -16.27
N PHE A 13 14.13 25.01 -16.85
CA PHE A 13 13.39 23.87 -16.33
C PHE A 13 13.97 23.66 -14.93
N SER A 14 13.28 24.23 -13.94
CA SER A 14 13.62 24.03 -12.54
C SER A 14 13.73 22.54 -12.30
N ALA A 15 14.78 22.13 -11.58
CA ALA A 15 15.12 20.74 -11.27
C ALA A 15 14.07 20.00 -10.42
N ALA A 16 12.82 20.46 -10.41
CA ALA A 16 11.67 19.82 -9.79
C ALA A 16 11.10 18.64 -10.61
N ALA A 17 11.86 18.11 -11.58
CA ALA A 17 11.66 16.76 -12.11
C ALA A 17 12.18 15.68 -11.13
N LEU A 18 12.15 15.94 -9.83
CA LEU A 18 12.47 14.97 -8.78
C LEU A 18 11.24 14.07 -8.59
N ALA A 19 11.20 13.02 -9.42
CA ALA A 19 10.43 11.79 -9.29
C ALA A 19 8.93 11.95 -8.94
N GLN A 20 8.11 12.20 -9.97
CA GLN A 20 6.66 12.04 -9.90
C GLN A 20 6.28 10.68 -9.30
N LEU A 21 5.22 10.62 -8.47
CA LEU A 21 4.74 9.39 -7.84
C LEU A 21 4.45 8.32 -8.90
N SER A 22 5.34 7.34 -9.00
CA SER A 22 5.33 6.35 -10.09
C SER A 22 5.49 4.94 -9.55
N LYS A 23 6.46 4.76 -8.65
CA LYS A 23 6.75 3.48 -7.99
C LYS A 23 5.66 3.09 -7.01
N HIS A 24 5.14 4.04 -6.25
CA HIS A 24 4.17 3.78 -5.17
C HIS A 24 2.73 4.19 -5.51
N LYS A 25 2.43 4.57 -6.75
CA LYS A 25 1.13 5.13 -7.17
C LYS A 25 -0.10 4.30 -6.75
N ASP A 26 0.03 2.97 -6.75
CA ASP A 26 -1.06 2.05 -6.43
C ASP A 26 -0.98 1.48 -5.01
N TRP A 27 0.02 1.88 -4.21
CA TRP A 27 0.24 1.34 -2.87
C TRP A 27 -0.98 1.53 -1.95
N GLY A 28 -1.63 2.70 -1.99
CA GLY A 28 -2.85 2.96 -1.20
C GLY A 28 -4.06 2.09 -1.55
N LYS A 29 -4.03 1.38 -2.68
CA LYS A 29 -5.06 0.39 -3.08
C LYS A 29 -4.63 -1.05 -2.80
N SER A 30 -3.36 -1.26 -2.46
CA SER A 30 -2.80 -2.59 -2.23
C SER A 30 -3.28 -3.19 -0.90
N PRO A 31 -3.18 -4.51 -0.74
CA PRO A 31 -3.49 -5.17 0.54
C PRO A 31 -2.68 -4.67 1.73
N GLU A 32 -1.45 -4.19 1.51
CA GLU A 32 -0.62 -3.59 2.56
C GLU A 32 -1.26 -2.36 3.23
N ALA A 33 -2.08 -1.63 2.47
CA ALA A 33 -2.73 -0.38 2.89
C ALA A 33 -4.13 -0.58 3.50
N TYR A 34 -4.57 -1.83 3.73
CA TYR A 34 -5.92 -2.10 4.26
C TYR A 34 -6.18 -1.54 5.66
N PHE A 35 -5.12 -1.22 6.41
CA PHE A 35 -5.19 -0.66 7.75
C PHE A 35 -5.04 0.87 7.79
N LEU A 36 -5.03 1.55 6.63
CA LEU A 36 -5.06 3.02 6.59
C LEU A 36 -6.30 3.56 7.28
N THR A 37 -6.08 4.41 8.28
CA THR A 37 -7.10 5.23 8.92
C THR A 37 -7.64 6.29 7.94
N PRO A 38 -8.81 6.89 8.20
CA PRO A 38 -9.34 7.97 7.37
C PRO A 38 -8.36 9.15 7.20
N GLY A 39 -7.68 9.54 8.29
CA GLY A 39 -6.68 10.62 8.25
C GLY A 39 -5.46 10.24 7.40
N GLU A 40 -4.94 9.03 7.55
CA GLU A 40 -3.82 8.55 6.73
C GLU A 40 -4.19 8.44 5.24
N ARG A 41 -5.45 8.10 4.90
CA ARG A 41 -5.91 8.12 3.49
C ARG A 41 -5.92 9.53 2.91
N GLN A 42 -6.35 10.51 3.71
CA GLN A 42 -6.34 11.91 3.31
C GLN A 42 -4.91 12.42 3.13
N GLU A 43 -4.00 12.07 4.02
CA GLU A 43 -2.57 12.40 3.89
C GLU A 43 -1.96 11.77 2.64
N TRP A 44 -2.20 10.46 2.43
CA TRP A 44 -1.73 9.74 1.24
C TRP A 44 -2.21 10.39 -0.08
N SER A 45 -3.44 10.92 -0.12
CA SER A 45 -3.98 11.54 -1.34
C SER A 45 -3.29 12.85 -1.72
N GLN A 46 -2.51 13.46 -0.81
CA GLN A 46 -1.77 14.69 -1.08
C GLN A 46 -0.33 14.43 -1.55
N ILE A 47 0.15 13.19 -1.49
CA ILE A 47 1.51 12.82 -1.86
C ILE A 47 1.65 12.79 -3.39
N GLN A 48 2.65 13.50 -3.92
CA GLN A 48 2.84 13.67 -5.37
C GLN A 48 4.17 13.11 -5.91
N ASN A 49 5.09 12.72 -5.02
CA ASN A 49 6.41 12.21 -5.40
C ASN A 49 6.73 10.92 -4.63
N ASP A 50 7.64 10.11 -5.20
CA ASP A 50 7.99 8.81 -4.63
C ASP A 50 8.76 8.95 -3.29
N ALA A 51 9.53 10.02 -3.09
CA ALA A 51 10.31 10.21 -1.85
C ALA A 51 9.40 10.46 -0.62
N ASP A 52 8.35 11.25 -0.77
CA ASP A 52 7.37 11.48 0.28
C ASP A 52 6.48 10.25 0.49
N ALA A 53 6.18 9.50 -0.59
CA ALA A 53 5.50 8.21 -0.46
C ALA A 53 6.32 7.21 0.36
N GLU A 54 7.62 7.10 0.13
CA GLU A 54 8.50 6.21 0.89
C GLU A 54 8.54 6.59 2.38
N LYS A 55 8.63 7.89 2.71
CA LYS A 55 8.57 8.38 4.10
C LYS A 55 7.24 8.06 4.77
N PHE A 56 6.13 8.27 4.04
CA PHE A 56 4.80 7.97 4.53
C PHE A 56 4.64 6.48 4.82
N ILE A 57 5.02 5.61 3.87
CA ILE A 57 4.92 4.15 4.01
C ILE A 57 5.79 3.65 5.17
N ALA A 58 7.00 4.19 5.31
CA ALA A 58 7.88 3.87 6.45
C ALA A 58 7.21 4.25 7.78
N SER A 59 6.65 5.45 7.87
CA SER A 59 5.95 5.94 9.07
C SER A 59 4.69 5.13 9.37
N TYR A 60 3.94 4.74 8.34
CA TYR A 60 2.74 3.90 8.44
C TYR A 60 3.04 2.56 9.12
N TRP A 61 4.14 1.90 8.72
CA TRP A 61 4.58 0.65 9.33
C TRP A 61 5.16 0.86 10.73
N ALA A 62 6.00 1.87 10.93
CA ALA A 62 6.61 2.16 12.23
C ALA A 62 5.57 2.42 13.33
N LYS A 63 4.48 3.15 13.02
CA LYS A 63 3.37 3.40 13.96
C LYS A 63 2.64 2.13 14.40
N ARG A 64 2.76 1.03 13.65
CA ARG A 64 2.08 -0.25 13.89
C ARG A 64 3.02 -1.33 14.40
N ASP A 65 4.29 -0.99 14.63
CA ASP A 65 5.28 -1.90 15.16
C ASP A 65 4.99 -2.21 16.64
N PRO A 66 4.63 -3.46 17.00
CA PRO A 66 4.38 -3.81 18.40
C PRO A 66 5.65 -3.80 19.24
N ASN A 67 6.81 -4.03 18.63
CA ASN A 67 8.08 -4.13 19.34
C ASN A 67 9.21 -3.43 18.56
N PRO A 68 9.31 -2.10 18.64
CA PRO A 68 10.35 -1.35 17.93
C PRO A 68 11.79 -1.68 18.36
N ALA A 69 11.98 -2.48 19.43
CA ALA A 69 13.30 -2.92 19.86
C ALA A 69 13.88 -4.04 18.99
N THR A 70 13.06 -4.71 18.16
CA THR A 70 13.54 -5.68 17.18
C THR A 70 13.83 -5.01 15.84
N ALA A 71 14.73 -5.63 15.07
CA ALA A 71 15.03 -5.16 13.72
C ALA A 71 13.87 -5.37 12.73
N ASN A 72 12.96 -6.30 13.05
CA ASN A 72 11.79 -6.63 12.24
C ASN A 72 10.54 -6.00 12.85
N ASN A 73 9.58 -5.66 11.99
CA ASN A 73 8.27 -5.17 12.37
C ASN A 73 7.28 -6.35 12.33
N GLU A 74 6.91 -6.89 13.48
CA GLU A 74 6.12 -8.13 13.53
C GLU A 74 4.71 -7.95 12.93
N PHE A 75 4.14 -6.75 13.02
CA PHE A 75 2.86 -6.44 12.39
C PHE A 75 2.96 -6.53 10.87
N ARG A 76 4.01 -5.95 10.27
CA ARG A 76 4.25 -6.03 8.83
C ARG A 76 4.46 -7.46 8.38
N ASP A 77 5.24 -8.25 9.15
CA ASP A 77 5.48 -9.66 8.84
C ASP A 77 4.19 -10.48 8.87
N GLU A 78 3.34 -10.26 9.87
CA GLU A 78 2.01 -10.87 9.97
C GLU A 78 1.13 -10.49 8.78
N VAL A 79 1.06 -9.20 8.43
CA VAL A 79 0.26 -8.74 7.28
C VAL A 79 0.76 -9.38 5.99
N ASN A 80 2.07 -9.41 5.75
CA ASN A 80 2.66 -10.06 4.58
C ASN A 80 2.32 -11.55 4.51
N ARG A 81 2.39 -12.25 5.65
CA ARG A 81 2.00 -13.67 5.74
C ARG A 81 0.54 -13.88 5.37
N ARG A 82 -0.36 -13.02 5.85
CA ARG A 82 -1.80 -13.11 5.52
C ARG A 82 -2.10 -12.77 4.07
N ILE A 83 -1.36 -11.82 3.48
CA ILE A 83 -1.47 -11.48 2.05
C ILE A 83 -1.09 -12.71 1.22
N ALA A 84 0.03 -13.36 1.53
CA ALA A 84 0.46 -14.58 0.83
C ALA A 84 -0.58 -15.70 0.96
N ALA A 85 -1.06 -15.97 2.18
CA ALA A 85 -2.10 -16.96 2.42
C ALA A 85 -3.40 -16.66 1.65
N ALA A 86 -3.81 -15.38 1.61
CA ALA A 86 -4.98 -14.96 0.86
C ALA A 86 -4.78 -15.13 -0.65
N ASP A 87 -3.59 -14.83 -1.17
CA ASP A 87 -3.24 -15.02 -2.57
C ASP A 87 -3.23 -16.49 -2.99
N GLU A 88 -2.86 -17.40 -2.09
CA GLU A 88 -2.92 -18.84 -2.33
C GLU A 88 -4.36 -19.37 -2.27
N GLN A 89 -5.13 -18.99 -1.25
CA GLN A 89 -6.46 -19.56 -0.98
C GLN A 89 -7.57 -18.98 -1.86
N PHE A 90 -7.46 -17.71 -2.26
CA PHE A 90 -8.54 -16.98 -2.93
C PHE A 90 -8.17 -16.46 -4.32
N LYS A 91 -7.11 -17.01 -4.94
CA LYS A 91 -6.67 -16.62 -6.29
C LYS A 91 -7.82 -16.71 -7.29
N MET A 92 -8.00 -15.66 -8.08
CA MET A 92 -8.94 -15.63 -9.20
C MET A 92 -8.20 -15.44 -10.52
N ARG A 93 -8.87 -15.74 -11.64
CA ARG A 93 -8.26 -15.70 -12.98
C ARG A 93 -7.66 -14.34 -13.36
N ARG A 94 -8.18 -13.23 -12.82
CA ARG A 94 -7.77 -11.86 -13.15
C ARG A 94 -7.44 -10.99 -11.92
N GLN A 95 -7.44 -11.57 -10.73
CA GLN A 95 -7.28 -10.82 -9.49
C GLN A 95 -6.47 -11.62 -8.46
N ARG A 96 -5.61 -10.93 -7.72
CA ARG A 96 -4.93 -11.47 -6.55
C ARG A 96 -5.94 -11.90 -5.49
N GLY A 97 -5.65 -12.98 -4.77
CA GLY A 97 -6.56 -13.48 -3.76
C GLY A 97 -6.73 -12.50 -2.61
N ALA A 98 -5.66 -11.83 -2.18
CA ALA A 98 -5.68 -10.78 -1.16
C ALA A 98 -6.53 -9.56 -1.54
N GLU A 99 -6.74 -9.30 -2.84
CA GLU A 99 -7.58 -8.21 -3.34
C GLU A 99 -9.07 -8.57 -3.42
N SER A 100 -9.40 -9.87 -3.32
CA SER A 100 -10.79 -10.32 -3.28
C SER A 100 -11.46 -9.97 -1.95
N ALA A 101 -12.80 -9.94 -1.90
CA ALA A 101 -13.53 -9.71 -0.65
C ALA A 101 -13.17 -10.73 0.45
N ARG A 102 -12.97 -12.01 0.08
CA ARG A 102 -12.58 -13.08 1.02
C ARG A 102 -11.14 -12.92 1.49
N GLY A 103 -10.21 -12.62 0.59
CA GLY A 103 -8.82 -12.37 0.95
C GLY A 103 -8.64 -11.12 1.79
N ARG A 104 -9.37 -10.04 1.49
CA ARG A 104 -9.38 -8.83 2.32
C ARG A 104 -9.82 -9.14 3.75
N MET A 105 -10.85 -9.96 3.93
CA MET A 105 -11.28 -10.41 5.27
C MET A 105 -10.17 -11.20 5.98
N LEU A 106 -9.49 -12.12 5.28
CA LEU A 106 -8.37 -12.87 5.87
C LEU A 106 -7.20 -11.96 6.26
N VAL A 107 -6.84 -10.97 5.43
CA VAL A 107 -5.76 -10.03 5.73
C VAL A 107 -6.08 -9.19 6.96
N VAL A 108 -7.29 -8.60 7.00
CA VAL A 108 -7.68 -7.68 8.08
C VAL A 108 -7.95 -8.42 9.39
N LEU A 109 -8.70 -9.52 9.36
CA LEU A 109 -9.13 -10.22 10.58
C LEU A 109 -8.18 -11.34 11.00
N GLY A 110 -7.37 -11.87 10.08
CA GLY A 110 -6.56 -13.06 10.31
C GLY A 110 -7.37 -14.36 10.18
N ALA A 111 -6.71 -15.48 10.48
CA ALA A 111 -7.35 -16.79 10.50
C ALA A 111 -8.38 -16.88 11.65
N PRO A 112 -9.45 -17.67 11.50
CA PRO A 112 -10.40 -17.88 12.57
C PRO A 112 -9.73 -18.51 13.79
N SER A 113 -10.10 -18.04 14.99
CA SER A 113 -9.56 -18.56 16.25
C SER A 113 -10.07 -19.96 16.61
N ARG A 114 -11.19 -20.40 16.02
CA ARG A 114 -11.73 -21.76 16.14
C ARG A 114 -12.28 -22.23 14.80
N PHE A 115 -12.07 -23.50 14.50
CA PHE A 115 -12.65 -24.19 13.36
C PHE A 115 -13.47 -25.39 13.86
N SER A 116 -14.74 -25.47 13.47
CA SER A 116 -15.59 -26.62 13.73
C SER A 116 -16.27 -27.05 12.42
N GLN A 117 -16.07 -28.29 12.03
CA GLN A 117 -16.71 -28.86 10.85
C GLN A 117 -17.82 -29.80 11.31
N GLN A 118 -19.04 -29.27 11.47
CA GLN A 118 -20.21 -30.11 11.62
C GLN A 118 -20.65 -30.56 10.23
N ARG A 119 -20.41 -31.83 9.91
CA ARG A 119 -21.06 -32.47 8.78
C ARG A 119 -22.52 -32.65 9.16
N ALA A 120 -23.44 -32.12 8.35
CA ALA A 120 -24.85 -32.47 8.49
C ALA A 120 -24.93 -34.00 8.35
N GLN A 121 -25.36 -34.69 9.40
CA GLN A 121 -25.67 -36.10 9.29
C GLN A 121 -26.99 -36.16 8.52
N GLU A 122 -26.95 -36.73 7.32
CA GLU A 122 -28.13 -37.01 6.52
C GLU A 122 -29.00 -38.00 7.33
N ALA A 123 -30.26 -37.60 7.55
CA ALA A 123 -31.29 -38.40 8.18
C ALA A 123 -32.07 -39.21 7.14
#